data_AF-A0A146KIA0-F1
#
_entry.id   AF-A0A146KIA0-F1
#
_cell.length_a   1.000
_cell.length_b   1.000
_cell.length_c   1.000
_cell.angle_alpha   90.00
_cell.angle_beta   90.00
_cell.angle_gamma   90.00
#
_symmetry.space_group_name_H-M   'P 1'
#
loop_
_entity.id
_entity.type
_entity.pdbx_description
1 polymer ?
#
loop_
_entity_poly.entity_id
_entity_poly.type
_entity_poly.pdbx_seq_one_letter_code
_entity_poly.pdbx_strand_id
1 'polypeptide(L)' 'SEKLKEIEKMATRYKCPVYRTTLRKGVLTTTGHSSNYIFDVLMRTENEDMDANQKKEICEKWVRRGTAMFQQKE' A
#
# COMPACT_ATOMS: atom_id res chain seq x y z
N SER A 1 16.30 -19.04 -5.32
CA SER A 1 16.49 -17.98 -6.34
C SER A 1 16.16 -16.64 -5.70
N GLU A 2 17.02 -15.63 -5.79
CA GLU A 2 16.79 -14.27 -5.24
C GLU A 2 15.41 -13.70 -5.58
N LYS A 3 14.92 -13.99 -6.79
CA LYS A 3 13.62 -13.57 -7.28
C LYS A 3 12.46 -14.00 -6.36
N LEU A 4 12.54 -15.17 -5.74
CA LEU A 4 11.51 -15.65 -4.81
C LEU A 4 11.50 -14.81 -3.52
N LYS A 5 12.68 -14.45 -3.01
CA LYS A 5 12.81 -13.60 -1.81
C LYS A 5 12.26 -12.20 -2.06
N GLU A 6 12.47 -11.67 -3.27
CA GLU A 6 11.96 -10.37 -3.67
C GLU A 6 10.43 -10.37 -3.79
N ILE A 7 9.85 -11.41 -4.42
CA ILE A 7 8.39 -11.58 -4.51
C ILE A 7 7.76 -11.67 -3.11
N GLU A 8 8.36 -12.47 -2.22
CA GLU A 8 7.90 -12.62 -0.85
C GLU A 8 7.92 -11.27 -0.11
N LYS A 9 9.02 -10.54 -0.23
CA LYS A 9 9.19 -9.21 0.37
C LYS A 9 8.18 -8.18 -0.16
N MET A 10 7.75 -8.29 -1.42
CA MET A 10 6.69 -7.45 -1.96
C MET A 10 5.30 -7.86 -1.45
N ALA A 11 5.09 -9.15 -1.20
CA ALA A 11 3.83 -9.68 -0.69
C ALA A 11 3.59 -9.38 0.80
N THR A 12 4.65 -9.26 1.61
CA THR A 12 4.56 -8.94 3.05
C THR A 12 4.46 -7.45 3.36
N ARG A 13 4.45 -6.58 2.34
CA ARG A 13 4.40 -5.13 2.53
C ARG A 13 3.04 -4.55 2.20
N TYR A 14 2.62 -3.59 3.02
CA TYR A 14 1.39 -2.88 2.77
C TYR A 14 1.55 -1.94 1.57
N LYS A 15 0.74 -2.15 0.53
CA LYS A 15 0.60 -1.25 -0.61
C LYS A 15 -0.29 -0.08 -0.19
N CYS A 16 0.33 0.98 0.32
CA CYS A 16 -0.38 2.15 0.81
C CYS A 16 -0.75 3.06 -0.38
N PRO A 17 -2.04 3.26 -0.69
CA PRO A 17 -2.43 4.09 -1.81
C PRO A 17 -2.17 5.57 -1.51
N VAL A 18 -1.61 6.27 -2.49
CA VAL A 18 -1.38 7.72 -2.44
C VAL A 18 -2.44 8.42 -3.27
N TYR A 19 -3.09 9.42 -2.65
CA TYR A 19 -4.07 10.26 -3.33
C TYR A 19 -3.63 11.73 -3.35
N ARG A 20 -4.11 12.48 -4.35
CA ARG A 20 -3.87 13.94 -4.46
C ARG A 20 -4.61 14.72 -3.37
N THR A 21 -5.79 14.26 -2.97
CA THR A 21 -6.65 14.91 -1.98
C THR A 21 -7.23 13.90 -0.98
N THR A 22 -7.53 14.36 0.23
CA THR A 22 -8.10 13.57 1.33
C THR A 22 -9.49 13.01 1.05
N LEU A 23 -10.17 13.53 0.03
CA LEU A 23 -11.54 13.14 -0.32
C LEU A 23 -11.63 11.72 -0.92
N ARG A 24 -10.49 11.15 -1.36
CA ARG A 24 -10.37 9.77 -1.87
C ARG A 24 -11.40 9.39 -2.96
N LYS A 25 -11.89 10.38 -3.69
CA LYS A 25 -12.82 10.23 -4.80
C LYS A 25 -12.37 11.05 -5.98
N GLY A 26 -12.75 10.63 -7.18
CA GLY A 26 -12.43 11.30 -8.44
C GLY A 26 -13.19 10.64 -9.58
N VAL A 27 -12.99 11.14 -10.80
CA VAL A 27 -13.56 10.56 -12.01
C VAL A 27 -12.67 9.43 -12.49
N LEU A 28 -13.25 8.38 -13.09
CA LEU A 28 -12.48 7.30 -13.70
C LEU A 28 -11.69 7.80 -14.91
N THR A 29 -10.40 7.49 -14.99
CA THR A 29 -9.55 7.79 -16.15
C THR A 29 -9.69 6.71 -17.23
N THR A 30 -9.12 6.95 -18.41
CA THR A 30 -9.06 5.95 -19.50
C THR A 30 -8.30 4.69 -19.11
N THR A 31 -7.41 4.77 -18.10
CA THR A 31 -6.69 3.63 -17.53
C THR A 31 -7.46 2.92 -16.41
N GLY A 32 -8.68 3.33 -16.08
CA GLY A 32 -9.51 2.68 -15.07
C GLY A 32 -9.16 3.04 -13.62
N HIS A 33 -8.33 4.06 -13.38
CA HIS A 33 -8.03 4.56 -12.04
C HIS A 33 -8.80 5.85 -11.73
N SER A 34 -8.97 6.15 -10.44
CA SER A 34 -9.52 7.45 -10.05
C SER A 34 -8.55 8.57 -10.43
N SER A 35 -9.07 9.71 -10.91
CA SER A 35 -8.29 10.92 -11.17
C SER A 35 -7.58 11.47 -9.91
N ASN A 36 -8.01 11.03 -8.72
CA ASN A 36 -7.40 11.37 -7.45
C ASN A 36 -6.32 10.36 -7.00
N TYR A 37 -6.24 9.16 -7.59
CA TYR A 37 -5.22 8.15 -7.30
C TYR A 37 -3.91 8.47 -8.03
N ILE A 38 -2.77 8.25 -7.38
CA ILE A 38 -1.44 8.50 -7.95
C ILE A 38 -0.70 7.17 -8.16
N PHE A 39 -0.27 6.51 -7.08
CA PHE A 39 0.36 5.19 -7.06
C PHE A 39 0.35 4.60 -5.64
N ASP A 40 0.75 3.34 -5.51
CA ASP A 40 0.97 2.68 -4.22
C ASP A 40 2.42 2.81 -3.76
N VAL A 41 2.63 3.06 -2.47
CA VAL A 41 3.95 2.97 -1.83
C VAL A 41 4.02 1.71 -0.98
N LEU A 42 5.09 0.93 -1.15
CA LEU A 42 5.36 -0.25 -0.34
C LEU A 42 5.87 0.16 1.04
N MET A 43 4.99 0.11 2.03
CA MET A 43 5.33 0.44 3.41
C MET A 43 5.96 -0.77 4.10
N ARG A 44 7.10 -0.54 4.77
CA ARG A 44 7.64 -1.51 5.73
C ARG A 44 6.70 -1.54 6.93
N THR A 45 6.03 -2.67 7.13
CA THR A 45 5.14 -2.90 8.28
C THR A 45 5.62 -4.04 9.18
N GLU A 46 6.68 -4.73 8.74
CA GLU A 46 7.29 -5.89 9.38
C GLU A 46 8.51 -5.49 10.23
N ASN A 47 8.72 -6.20 11.35
CA ASN A 47 10.00 -6.21 12.06
C ASN A 47 10.80 -7.47 11.67
N GLU A 48 12.13 -7.43 11.82
CA GLU A 48 13.01 -8.52 11.43
C GLU A 48 12.71 -9.82 12.19
N ASP A 49 12.29 -9.70 13.45
CA ASP A 49 11.95 -10.83 14.33
C ASP A 49 10.55 -11.43 14.11
N MET A 50 9.74 -10.87 13.20
CA MET A 50 8.39 -11.38 12.95
C MET A 50 8.41 -12.63 12.06
N ASP A 51 7.56 -13.60 12.38
CA ASP A 51 7.30 -14.73 11.52
C ASP A 51 6.48 -14.33 10.26
N ALA A 52 6.40 -15.24 9.27
CA ALA A 52 5.71 -14.95 8.01
C ALA A 52 4.20 -14.71 8.18
N ASN A 53 3.55 -15.35 9.15
CA ASN A 53 2.12 -15.18 9.41
C ASN A 53 1.83 -13.83 10.06
N GLN A 54 2.66 -13.41 11.02
CA GLN A 54 2.60 -12.10 11.68
C GLN A 54 2.81 -10.97 10.67
N LYS A 55 3.78 -11.12 9.76
CA LYS A 55 4.03 -10.17 8.67
C LYS A 55 2.81 -10.01 7.75
N LYS A 56 2.11 -11.11 7.47
CA LYS A 56 0.87 -11.08 6.69
C LYS A 56 -0.26 -10.39 7.48
N GLU A 57 -0.44 -10.74 8.75
CA GLU A 57 -1.50 -10.18 9.60
C GLU A 57 -1.35 -8.66 9.78
N ILE A 58 -0.13 -8.18 10.02
CA ILE A 58 0.10 -6.73 10.17
C ILE A 58 -0.17 -5.97 8.87
N CYS A 59 0.16 -6.56 7.72
CA CYS A 59 -0.19 -6.00 6.42
C CYS A 59 -1.73 -5.93 6.25
N GLU A 60 -2.44 -7.02 6.54
CA GLU A 60 -3.92 -7.08 6.48
C GLU A 60 -4.58 -6.06 7.41
N LYS A 61 -4.02 -5.81 8.60
CA LYS A 61 -4.50 -4.79 9.53
C LYS A 61 -4.55 -3.41 8.89
N TRP A 62 -3.55 -3.02 8.11
CA TRP A 62 -3.52 -1.72 7.42
C TRP A 62 -4.49 -1.65 6.23
N VAL A 63 -4.67 -2.77 5.52
CA VAL A 63 -5.71 -2.90 4.49
C VAL A 63 -7.09 -2.68 5.11
N ARG A 64 -7.41 -3.38 6.20
CA ARG A 64 -8.71 -3.26 6.92
C ARG A 64 -8.95 -1.86 7.48
N ARG A 65 -7.89 -1.17 7.92
CA ARG A 65 -7.97 0.22 8.40
C ARG A 65 -8.14 1.23 7.27
N GLY A 66 -7.96 0.82 6.01
CA GLY A 66 -8.08 1.71 4.85
C GLY A 66 -7.13 2.90 4.91
N THR A 67 -5.95 2.73 5.50
CA THR A 67 -4.95 3.80 5.64
C THR A 67 -4.46 4.24 4.27
N ALA A 68 -4.21 5.54 4.10
CA ALA A 68 -3.77 6.10 2.83
C ALA A 68 -2.87 7.30 3.09
N MET A 69 -2.03 7.62 2.10
CA MET A 69 -1.24 8.85 2.10
C MET A 69 -1.90 9.89 1.20
N PHE A 70 -1.67 11.15 1.54
CA PHE A 70 -2.20 12.29 0.82
C PHE A 70 -1.06 13.26 0.49
N GLN A 71 -1.10 13.81 -0.71
CA GLN A 71 -0.26 14.95 -1.04
C GLN A 71 -0.64 16.12 -0.13
N GLN A 72 0.37 16.75 0.47
CA GLN A 72 0.17 18.00 1.18
C GLN A 72 -0.11 19.10 0.15
N LYS A 73 -1.24 19.80 0.31
CA LYS A 73 -1.44 21.11 -0.33
C LYS A 73 -0.79 22.15 0.58
N GLU A 74 -0.01 23.04 0.01
CA GLU A 74 0.32 24.32 0.64
C GLU A 74 -0.95 25.11 0.96
#